data_AF-X1N0V2-F1
#
_entry.id   AF-X1N0V2-F1
#
_cell.length_a   1.000
_cell.length_b   1.000
_cell.length_c   1.000
_cell.angle_alpha   90.00
_cell.angle_beta   90.00
_cell.angle_gamma   90.00
#
_symmetry.space_group_name_H-M   'P 1'
#
loop_
_entity.id
_entity.type
_entity.pdbx_description
1 polymer ?
#
loop_
_entity_poly.entity_id
_entity_poly.type
_entity_poly.pdbx_seq_one_letter_code
_entity_poly.pdbx_strand_id
1 'polypeptide(L)'
;ELHGNITKLWCTRCEAEVDKSAGLKRCPCGGKLVSSVVNFGQPLPRKALADSYWHSENCDLFIVAGSSLVVTPAADMPKVALKSGAKLVIINQGGNYAY
;
A
#
# COMPACT_ATOMS: atom_id res chain seq x y z
N GLU A 1 -0.75 -4.24 1.91
CA GLU A 1 -0.23 -4.00 0.55
C GLU A 1 -0.84 -2.70 0.01
N LEU A 2 -0.05 -1.65 -0.21
CA LEU A 2 -0.61 -0.34 -0.60
C LEU A 2 -1.16 -0.32 -2.03
N HIS A 3 -0.52 -1.05 -2.96
CA HIS A 3 -0.91 -1.09 -4.37
C HIS A 3 -1.75 -2.31 -4.74
N GLY A 4 -2.38 -2.95 -3.75
CA GLY A 4 -3.17 -4.16 -3.93
C GLY A 4 -2.32 -5.38 -4.26
N ASN A 5 -2.98 -6.40 -4.83
CA ASN A 5 -2.42 -7.72 -5.01
C ASN A 5 -2.85 -8.37 -6.34
N ILE A 6 -1.90 -8.93 -7.08
CA ILE A 6 -2.18 -9.56 -8.38
C ILE A 6 -3.11 -10.79 -8.27
N THR A 7 -3.17 -11.45 -7.12
CA THR A 7 -3.99 -12.65 -6.88
C THR A 7 -5.35 -12.34 -6.27
N LYS A 8 -5.62 -11.09 -5.86
CA LYS A 8 -6.86 -10.70 -5.20
C LYS A 8 -7.79 -9.87 -6.08
N LEU A 9 -9.08 -10.04 -5.85
CA LEU A 9 -10.15 -9.16 -6.31
C LEU A 9 -10.73 -8.43 -5.10
N TRP A 10 -11.28 -7.24 -5.31
CA TRP A 10 -12.06 -6.54 -4.29
C TRP A 10 -13.46 -6.22 -4.79
N CYS A 11 -14.40 -6.17 -3.86
CA CYS A 11 -15.79 -5.81 -4.16
C CYS A 11 -15.98 -4.30 -4.16
N THR A 12 -16.48 -3.73 -5.26
CA THR A 12 -16.74 -2.29 -5.37
C THR A 12 -17.93 -1.79 -4.53
N ARG A 13 -18.56 -2.67 -3.73
CA ARG A 13 -19.74 -2.36 -2.90
C ARG A 13 -19.46 -2.50 -1.41
N CYS A 14 -18.89 -3.64 -1.01
CA CYS A 14 -18.64 -3.95 0.41
C CYS A 14 -17.14 -4.02 0.75
N GLU A 15 -16.26 -3.75 -0.23
CA GLU A 15 -14.81 -3.71 -0.09
C GLU A 15 -14.16 -5.04 0.34
N ALA A 16 -14.94 -6.13 0.43
CA ALA A 16 -14.40 -7.46 0.71
C ALA A 16 -13.39 -7.89 -0.36
N GLU A 17 -12.24 -8.41 0.09
CA GLU A 17 -11.25 -9.05 -0.76
C GLU A 17 -11.50 -10.55 -0.88
N VAL A 18 -11.31 -11.08 -2.08
CA VAL A 18 -11.42 -12.50 -2.39
C VAL A 18 -10.28 -12.94 -3.28
N ASP A 19 -9.90 -14.21 -3.21
CA ASP A 19 -8.90 -14.78 -4.11
C ASP A 19 -9.45 -14.93 -5.54
N LYS A 20 -8.65 -14.55 -6.54
CA LYS A 20 -8.95 -14.79 -7.95
C LYS A 20 -9.14 -16.27 -8.25
N SER A 21 -8.39 -17.14 -7.56
CA SER A 21 -8.48 -18.60 -7.71
C SER A 21 -9.83 -19.18 -7.29
N ALA A 22 -10.63 -18.45 -6.50
CA ALA A 22 -11.98 -18.88 -6.12
C ALA A 22 -12.97 -18.87 -7.31
N GLY A 23 -12.60 -18.29 -8.46
CA GLY A 23 -13.44 -18.30 -9.67
C GLY A 23 -14.74 -17.49 -9.54
N LEU A 24 -14.87 -16.66 -8.50
CA LEU A 24 -16.06 -15.88 -8.23
C LEU A 24 -16.22 -14.75 -9.25
N LYS A 25 -17.37 -14.71 -9.92
CA LYS A 25 -17.74 -13.61 -10.84
C LYS A 25 -18.34 -12.39 -10.11
N ARG A 26 -18.91 -12.62 -8.92
CA ARG A 26 -19.54 -11.60 -8.06
C ARG A 26 -19.22 -11.87 -6.61
N CYS A 27 -19.25 -10.82 -5.80
CA CYS A 27 -19.13 -10.92 -4.36
C CYS A 27 -20.42 -11.54 -3.78
N PRO A 28 -20.38 -12.27 -2.65
CA PRO A 28 -21.58 -12.72 -1.93
C PRO A 28 -22.60 -11.62 -1.63
N CYS A 29 -22.18 -10.35 -1.53
CA CYS A 29 -23.08 -9.20 -1.37
C CYS A 29 -23.78 -8.74 -2.69
N GLY A 30 -23.55 -9.46 -3.79
CA GLY A 30 -24.03 -9.15 -5.14
C GLY A 30 -23.17 -8.14 -5.93
N GLY A 31 -22.20 -7.50 -5.28
CA GLY A 31 -21.35 -6.48 -5.88
C GLY A 31 -20.38 -7.01 -6.94
N LYS A 32 -19.91 -6.11 -7.81
CA LYS A 32 -18.91 -6.42 -8.84
C LYS A 32 -17.56 -6.67 -8.16
N LEU A 33 -16.89 -7.74 -8.58
CA LEU A 33 -15.49 -8.00 -8.23
C LEU A 33 -14.60 -7.42 -9.33
N VAL A 34 -13.57 -6.67 -8.95
CA VAL A 34 -12.56 -6.13 -9.86
C VAL A 34 -11.16 -6.40 -9.31
N SER A 35 -10.13 -6.28 -10.13
CA SER A 35 -8.73 -6.45 -9.68
C SER A 35 -8.45 -5.55 -8.48
N SER A 36 -7.79 -6.08 -7.44
CA SER A 36 -7.36 -5.28 -6.29
C SER A 36 -6.15 -4.39 -6.58
N VAL A 37 -5.43 -4.66 -7.68
CA VAL A 37 -4.27 -3.85 -8.13
C VAL A 37 -4.68 -2.39 -8.30
N VAL A 38 -3.93 -1.50 -7.67
CA VAL A 38 -4.13 -0.05 -7.73
C VAL A 38 -3.31 0.53 -8.87
N ASN A 39 -3.98 1.17 -9.83
CA ASN A 39 -3.33 1.86 -10.95
C ASN A 39 -3.11 3.34 -10.63
N PHE A 40 -2.23 4.00 -11.38
CA PHE A 40 -2.03 5.44 -11.27
C PHE A 40 -3.36 6.21 -11.41
N GLY A 41 -3.54 7.21 -10.54
CA GLY A 41 -4.77 8.01 -10.46
C GLY A 41 -5.91 7.35 -9.68
N GLN A 42 -5.78 6.07 -9.27
CA GLN A 42 -6.76 5.44 -8.38
C GLN A 42 -6.41 5.68 -6.91
N PRO A 43 -7.40 5.79 -6.01
CA PRO A 43 -7.15 5.88 -4.59
C PRO A 43 -6.57 4.56 -4.05
N LEU A 44 -5.68 4.64 -3.06
CA LEU A 44 -5.21 3.48 -2.31
C LEU A 44 -6.30 2.92 -1.38
N PRO A 45 -6.22 1.64 -0.98
CA PRO A 45 -7.13 1.06 0.01
C PRO A 45 -7.01 1.82 1.34
N ARG A 46 -8.14 2.38 1.80
CA ARG A 46 -8.17 3.30 2.96
C ARG A 46 -7.55 2.70 4.22
N LYS A 47 -7.92 1.46 4.54
CA LYS A 47 -7.41 0.76 5.72
C LYS A 47 -5.89 0.54 5.63
N ALA A 48 -5.42 -0.03 4.52
CA ALA A 48 -3.98 -0.25 4.33
C ALA A 48 -3.17 1.05 4.40
N LEU A 49 -3.69 2.14 3.82
CA LEU A 49 -3.05 3.44 3.88
C LEU A 49 -2.99 3.98 5.33
N ALA A 50 -4.10 3.94 6.06
CA ALA A 50 -4.18 4.40 7.44
C ALA A 50 -3.26 3.59 8.36
N ASP A 51 -3.31 2.26 8.27
CA ASP A 51 -2.45 1.36 9.05
C ASP A 51 -0.97 1.63 8.75
N SER A 52 -0.62 1.87 7.50
CA SER A 52 0.77 2.12 7.11
C SER A 52 1.30 3.46 7.64
N TYR A 53 0.48 4.52 7.67
CA TYR A 53 0.85 5.77 8.32
C TYR A 53 0.99 5.59 9.83
N TRP A 54 0.04 4.91 10.47
CA TRP A 54 0.10 4.62 11.90
C TRP A 54 1.38 3.88 12.28
N HIS A 55 1.75 2.82 11.54
CA HIS A 55 2.99 2.10 11.76
C HIS A 55 4.23 2.98 11.51
N SER A 56 4.19 3.85 10.50
CA SER A 56 5.29 4.78 10.23
C SER A 56 5.49 5.75 11.40
N GLU A 57 4.41 6.31 11.94
CA GLU A 57 4.45 7.26 13.06
C GLU A 57 4.94 6.63 14.38
N ASN A 58 4.74 5.32 14.56
CA ASN A 58 4.97 4.64 15.83
C ASN A 58 6.19 3.70 15.82
N CYS A 59 6.94 3.65 14.73
CA CYS A 59 8.16 2.83 14.66
C CYS A 59 9.37 3.55 15.28
N ASP A 60 10.32 2.76 15.75
CA ASP A 60 11.65 3.17 16.22
C ASP A 60 12.71 3.10 15.10
N LEU A 61 12.49 2.23 14.11
CA LEU A 61 13.29 2.10 12.89
C LEU A 61 12.39 1.89 11.67
N PHE A 62 12.61 2.70 10.63
CA PHE A 62 12.00 2.53 9.31
C PHE A 62 13.07 2.09 8.30
N ILE A 63 12.81 0.99 7.57
CA ILE A 63 13.72 0.49 6.53
C ILE A 63 13.02 0.59 5.18
N VAL A 64 13.62 1.35 4.26
CA VAL A 64 13.26 1.32 2.85
C VAL A 64 14.19 0.34 2.13
N ALA A 65 13.63 -0.67 1.47
CA ALA A 65 14.40 -1.62 0.68
C ALA A 65 13.83 -1.68 -0.75
N GLY A 66 14.67 -1.38 -1.76
CA GLY A 66 14.32 -1.51 -3.17
C GLY A 66 13.24 -0.55 -3.67
N SER A 67 13.20 0.68 -3.14
CA SER A 67 12.27 1.74 -3.59
C SER A 67 13.02 3.03 -3.89
N SER A 68 12.70 3.66 -5.02
CA SER A 68 13.21 4.99 -5.39
C SER A 68 12.49 6.13 -4.66
N LEU A 69 11.39 5.82 -3.94
CA LEU A 69 10.60 6.78 -3.16
C LEU A 69 10.03 7.95 -3.97
N VAL A 70 9.54 7.67 -5.19
CA VAL A 70 8.92 8.70 -6.06
C VAL A 70 7.40 8.58 -6.20
N VAL A 71 6.81 7.46 -5.77
CA VAL A 71 5.36 7.20 -5.89
C VAL A 71 4.66 7.56 -4.59
N THR A 72 3.90 8.65 -4.59
CA THR A 72 3.10 9.10 -3.46
C THR A 72 1.72 8.42 -3.46
N PRO A 73 1.11 8.23 -2.28
CA PRO A 73 1.55 8.65 -0.94
C PRO A 73 2.56 7.71 -0.24
N ALA A 74 2.89 6.54 -0.81
CA ALA A 74 3.80 5.58 -0.16
C ALA A 74 5.19 6.18 0.14
N ALA A 75 5.69 7.03 -0.76
CA ALA A 75 6.97 7.73 -0.61
C ALA A 75 7.04 8.68 0.61
N ASP A 76 5.90 9.09 1.18
CA ASP A 76 5.85 10.01 2.31
C ASP A 76 6.13 9.32 3.66
N MET A 77 5.92 8.01 3.74
CA MET A 77 5.99 7.24 5.00
C MET A 77 7.34 7.29 5.72
N PRO A 78 8.50 7.18 5.04
CA PRO A 78 9.79 7.31 5.70
C PRO A 78 9.99 8.71 6.34
N LYS A 79 9.44 9.76 5.72
CA LYS A 79 9.48 11.12 6.26
C LYS A 79 8.61 11.26 7.50
N VAL A 80 7.45 10.61 7.51
CA VAL A 80 6.58 10.54 8.68
C VAL A 80 7.31 9.87 9.85
N ALA A 81 7.94 8.72 9.61
CA ALA A 81 8.72 8.02 10.62
C ALA A 81 9.87 8.87 11.19
N LEU A 82 10.66 9.51 10.31
CA LEU A 82 11.74 10.42 10.74
C LEU A 82 11.23 11.57 11.62
N LYS A 83 10.09 12.17 11.25
CA LYS A 83 9.48 13.26 12.03
C LYS A 83 8.99 12.80 13.39
N SER A 84 8.59 11.54 13.52
CA SER A 84 8.23 10.92 14.80
C SER A 84 9.44 10.44 15.62
N GLY A 85 10.66 10.65 15.14
CA GLY A 85 11.90 10.32 15.86
C GLY A 85 12.47 8.93 15.55
N ALA A 86 11.91 8.22 14.58
CA ALA A 86 12.46 6.94 14.14
C ALA A 86 13.81 7.14 13.44
N LYS A 87 14.66 6.11 13.50
CA LYS A 87 15.83 6.01 12.61
C LYS A 87 15.36 5.60 11.21
N LEU A 88 16.03 6.09 10.16
CA LEU A 88 15.75 5.70 8.77
C LEU A 88 16.97 5.02 8.16
N VAL A 89 16.75 3.85 7.57
CA VAL A 89 17.73 3.15 6.73
C VAL A 89 17.16 2.99 5.33
N ILE A 90 17.96 3.30 4.31
CA ILE A 90 17.58 3.12 2.90
C ILE A 90 18.59 2.21 2.23
N ILE A 91 18.09 1.11 1.66
CA ILE A 91 18.86 0.12 0.91
C ILE A 91 18.29 0.10 -0.50
N ASN A 92 19.01 0.71 -1.45
CA ASN A 92 18.58 0.76 -2.84
C ASN A 92 19.78 0.75 -3.78
N GLN A 93 19.61 0.15 -4.96
CA GLN A 93 20.63 0.17 -6.00
C GLN A 93 20.33 1.36 -6.95
N GLY A 94 21.08 2.45 -6.80
CA GLY A 94 20.87 3.70 -7.53
C GLY A 94 20.78 4.92 -6.59
N GLY A 95 20.68 6.12 -7.17
CA GLY A 95 20.45 7.33 -6.37
C GLY A 95 19.09 7.33 -5.69
N ASN A 96 19.04 7.82 -4.45
CA ASN A 96 17.78 8.08 -3.76
C ASN A 96 17.33 9.49 -4.15
N TYR A 97 16.21 9.60 -4.87
CA TYR A 97 15.74 10.91 -5.37
C TYR A 97 14.93 11.70 -4.32
N ALA A 98 14.79 11.18 -3.11
CA ALA A 98 13.92 11.73 -2.06
C ALA A 98 14.65 12.11 -0.76
N TYR A 99 15.93 11.73 -0.59
CA TYR A 99 16.75 12.00 0.60
C TYR A 99 18.22 12.18 0.23
#